data_AF-A0A452YDW6-F1
#
_entry.id   AF-A0A452YDW6-F1
#
_cell.length_a   1.000
_cell.length_b   1.000
_cell.length_c   1.000
_cell.angle_alpha   90.00
_cell.angle_beta   90.00
_cell.angle_gamma   90.00
#
_symmetry.space_group_name_H-M   'P 1'
#
loop_
_entity.id
_entity.type
_entity.pdbx_description
1 polymer ?
#
loop_
_entity_poly.entity_id
_entity_poly.type
_entity_poly.pdbx_seq_one_letter_code
_entity_poly.pdbx_strand_id
1 'polypeptide(L)' 'MDWWQHARDGTPHAQRKALQSAALLVPWLVWKHRNSCVFDNATPSLGTLVDRIKEEAGSWAKAGATGLRVVLPPSWDVH' A
#
# COMPACT_ATOMS: atom_id res chain seq x y z
N MET A 1 -13.03 -8.92 -12.56
CA MET A 1 -11.84 -9.57 -11.96
C MET A 1 -10.58 -9.37 -12.81
N ASP A 2 -10.73 -8.72 -13.97
CA ASP A 2 -9.71 -8.65 -15.02
C ASP A 2 -8.58 -7.70 -14.66
N TRP A 3 -8.85 -6.65 -13.86
CA TRP A 3 -7.84 -5.67 -13.46
C TRP A 3 -6.65 -6.30 -12.72
N TRP A 4 -6.90 -7.30 -11.87
CA TRP A 4 -5.84 -7.98 -11.09
C TRP A 4 -4.95 -8.83 -11.98
N GLN A 5 -5.56 -9.55 -12.93
CA GLN A 5 -4.83 -10.37 -13.89
C GLN A 5 -3.94 -9.48 -14.78
N HIS A 6 -4.50 -8.40 -15.32
CA HIS A 6 -3.76 -7.42 -16.11
C HIS A 6 -2.60 -6.79 -15.31
N ALA A 7 -2.84 -6.38 -14.05
CA ALA A 7 -1.80 -5.81 -13.19
C ALA A 7 -0.67 -6.82 -12.91
N ARG A 8 -1.02 -8.08 -12.64
CA ARG A 8 -0.04 -9.14 -12.36
C ARG A 8 0.77 -9.51 -13.60
N ASP A 9 0.14 -9.57 -14.76
CA ASP A 9 0.77 -9.96 -16.02
C ASP A 9 1.69 -8.85 -16.56
N GLY A 10 1.30 -7.58 -16.40
CA GLY A 10 2.13 -6.42 -16.71
C GLY A 10 3.28 -6.16 -15.72
N THR A 11 3.29 -6.83 -14.57
CA THR A 11 4.34 -6.68 -13.56
C THR A 11 5.47 -7.69 -13.80
N PRO A 12 6.75 -7.25 -13.82
CA PRO A 12 7.90 -8.15 -13.89
C PRO A 12 7.83 -9.23 -12.81
N HIS A 13 8.25 -10.47 -13.13
CA HIS A 13 8.13 -11.60 -12.21
C HIS A 13 8.73 -11.32 -10.82
N ALA A 14 9.86 -10.61 -10.76
CA ALA A 14 10.52 -10.20 -9.52
C ALA A 14 9.68 -9.28 -8.63
N GLN A 15 8.71 -8.55 -9.18
CA GLN A 15 7.88 -7.56 -8.48
C GLN A 15 6.46 -8.05 -8.17
N ARG A 16 6.02 -9.18 -8.75
CA ARG A 16 4.67 -9.72 -8.55
C ARG A 16 4.35 -10.00 -7.08
N LYS A 17 5.33 -10.47 -6.31
CA LYS A 17 5.18 -10.70 -4.86
C LYS A 17 4.96 -9.39 -4.11
N ALA A 18 5.67 -8.32 -4.49
CA ALA A 18 5.46 -7.00 -3.91
C ALA A 18 4.10 -6.41 -4.28
N LEU A 19 3.62 -6.61 -5.51
CA LEU A 19 2.28 -6.24 -5.93
C LEU A 19 1.20 -6.94 -5.11
N GLN A 20 1.35 -8.25 -4.86
CA GLN A 20 0.45 -9.01 -3.99
C GLN A 20 0.45 -8.45 -2.56
N SER A 21 1.62 -8.18 -1.99
CA SER A 21 1.74 -7.59 -0.67
C SER A 21 1.07 -6.20 -0.59
N ALA A 22 1.27 -5.34 -1.60
CA ALA A 22 0.64 -4.03 -1.65
C ALA A 22 -0.89 -4.12 -1.79
N ALA A 23 -1.38 -5.06 -2.63
CA ALA A 23 -2.81 -5.31 -2.81
C ALA A 23 -3.51 -5.87 -1.55
N LEU A 24 -2.76 -6.39 -0.58
CA LEU A 24 -3.27 -6.77 0.74
C LEU A 24 -3.15 -5.63 1.75
N LEU A 25 -2.00 -4.94 1.78
CA LEU A 25 -1.69 -3.89 2.74
C LEU A 25 -2.59 -2.65 2.57
N VAL A 26 -2.84 -2.22 1.33
CA VAL A 26 -3.62 -1.00 1.08
C VAL A 26 -5.08 -1.14 1.54
N PRO A 27 -5.84 -2.18 1.14
CA PRO A 27 -7.19 -2.38 1.65
C PRO A 27 -7.25 -2.57 3.17
N TRP A 28 -6.25 -3.23 3.76
CA TRP A 28 -6.15 -3.40 5.21
C TRP A 28 -6.02 -2.06 5.95
N LEU A 29 -5.16 -1.16 5.48
CA LEU A 29 -4.99 0.16 6.09
C LEU A 29 -6.20 1.07 5.86
N VAL A 30 -6.85 0.98 4.70
CA VAL A 30 -8.13 1.66 4.44
C VAL A 30 -9.19 1.22 5.44
N TRP A 31 -9.30 -0.09 5.68
CA TRP A 31 -10.25 -0.64 6.63
C TRP A 31 -9.95 -0.16 8.06
N LYS A 32 -8.68 -0.22 8.49
CA LYS A 32 -8.27 0.27 9.81
C LYS A 32 -8.59 1.76 10.01
N HIS A 33 -8.29 2.61 9.02
CA HIS A 33 -8.59 4.05 9.07
C HIS A 33 -10.10 4.31 9.18
N ARG A 34 -10.92 3.59 8.40
CA ARG A 34 -12.38 3.69 8.49
C ARG A 34 -12.89 3.30 9.87
N ASN A 35 -12.34 2.23 10.46
CA ASN A 35 -12.72 1.83 11.81
C ASN A 35 -12.38 2.92 12.84
N SER A 36 -11.18 3.50 12.80
CA SER A 36 -10.87 4.59 13.73
C SER A 36 -11.74 5.83 13.53
N CYS A 37 -12.19 6.12 12.31
CA CYS A 37 -13.14 7.21 12.09
C CYS A 37 -14.50 6.93 12.77
N VAL A 38 -14.94 5.68 12.77
CA VAL A 38 -16.24 5.26 13.34
C VAL A 38 -16.16 5.07 14.85
N PHE A 39 -15.10 4.45 15.35
CA PHE A 39 -15.00 4.02 16.75
C PHE A 39 -14.21 5.01 17.62
N ASP A 40 -13.23 5.71 17.06
CA ASP A 40 -12.33 6.60 17.79
C ASP A 40 -12.61 8.09 17.51
N ASN A 41 -13.69 8.40 16.76
CA ASN A 41 -14.00 9.75 16.25
C ASN A 41 -12.83 10.42 15.51
N ALA A 42 -11.95 9.63 14.88
CA ALA A 42 -10.88 10.19 14.06
C ALA A 42 -11.45 10.92 12.84
N THR A 43 -10.84 12.05 12.47
CA THR A 43 -11.25 12.80 11.27
C THR A 43 -10.86 12.01 10.00
N PRO A 44 -11.80 11.76 9.07
CA PRO A 44 -11.46 11.16 7.79
C PRO A 44 -10.48 12.03 7.01
N SER A 45 -9.28 11.51 6.75
CA SER A 45 -8.24 12.23 6.01
C SER A 45 -7.53 11.29 5.04
N LEU A 46 -7.61 11.61 3.74
CA LEU A 46 -6.90 10.88 2.71
C LEU A 46 -5.37 11.06 2.85
N GLY A 47 -4.92 12.26 3.22
CA GLY A 47 -3.50 12.54 3.43
C GLY A 47 -2.92 11.65 4.52
N THR A 48 -3.56 11.63 5.69
CA THR A 48 -3.16 10.79 6.83
C THR A 48 -3.16 9.30 6.48
N LEU A 49 -4.15 8.83 5.70
CA LEU A 49 -4.19 7.45 5.23
C LEU A 49 -3.03 7.14 4.27
N VAL A 50 -2.74 8.03 3.32
CA VAL A 50 -1.64 7.85 2.36
C VAL A 50 -0.29 7.85 3.06
N ASP A 51 -0.07 8.77 4.01
CA ASP A 51 1.17 8.82 4.79
C ASP A 51 1.36 7.52 5.59
N ARG A 52 0.30 7.00 6.20
CA ARG A 52 0.35 5.72 6.92
C ARG A 52 0.66 4.53 6.00
N ILE A 53 0.14 4.53 4.78
CA ILE A 53 0.47 3.50 3.78
C ILE A 53 1.95 3.57 3.40
N LYS A 54 2.50 4.78 3.19
CA LYS A 54 3.92 4.98 2.89
C LYS A 54 4.81 4.52 4.04
N GLU A 55 4.49 4.88 5.27
CA GLU A 55 5.24 4.47 6.46
C GLU A 55 5.29 2.93 6.60
N GLU A 56 4.13 2.26 6.48
CA GLU A 56 4.04 0.80 6.62
C GLU A 56 4.80 0.10 5.49
N ALA A 57 4.64 0.55 4.25
CA ALA A 57 5.38 0.01 3.11
C ALA A 57 6.89 0.23 3.24
N GLY A 58 7.32 1.40 3.75
CA GLY A 58 8.71 1.70 4.05
C GLY A 58 9.28 0.79 5.14
N SER A 59 8.49 0.50 6.18
CA SER A 59 8.85 -0.45 7.25
C SER A 59 9.05 -1.86 6.68
N TRP A 60 8.14 -2.32 5.82
CA TRP A 60 8.25 -3.64 5.20
C TRP A 60 9.45 -3.73 4.24
N ALA A 61 9.74 -2.65 3.51
CA ALA A 61 10.92 -2.56 2.66
C ALA A 61 12.22 -2.66 3.49
N LYS A 62 12.29 -1.99 4.65
CA LYS A 62 13.41 -2.10 5.60
C LYS A 62 13.53 -3.51 6.19
N ALA A 63 12.41 -4.20 6.37
CA ALA A 63 12.36 -5.60 6.83
C ALA A 63 12.67 -6.64 5.73
N GLY A 64 13.04 -6.20 4.52
CA GLY A 64 13.47 -7.08 3.42
C GLY A 64 12.47 -7.25 2.28
N ALA A 65 11.27 -6.65 2.35
CA ALA A 65 10.32 -6.61 1.24
C ALA A 65 10.65 -5.45 0.27
N THR A 66 11.90 -5.38 -0.20
CA THR A 66 12.45 -4.28 -1.00
C THR A 66 11.66 -3.96 -2.27
N GLY A 67 10.96 -4.94 -2.86
CA GLY A 67 10.10 -4.74 -4.02
C GLY A 67 8.91 -3.81 -3.77
N LEU A 68 8.50 -3.57 -2.53
CA LEU A 68 7.37 -2.67 -2.21
C LEU A 68 7.68 -1.20 -2.53
N ARG A 69 8.94 -0.80 -2.43
CA ARG A 69 9.38 0.55 -2.80
C ARG A 69 9.22 0.83 -4.30
N VAL A 70 9.29 -0.23 -5.12
CA VAL A 70 9.25 -0.14 -6.59
C VAL A 70 7.82 -0.19 -7.14
N VAL A 71 6.90 -0.82 -6.39
CA VAL A 71 5.51 -1.01 -6.82
C VAL A 71 4.60 0.17 -6.41
N LEU A 72 4.99 0.95 -5.40
CA LEU A 72 4.27 2.17 -5.05
C LEU A 72 4.50 3.26 -6.10
N PRO A 73 3.53 4.18 -6.30
CA PRO A 73 3.66 5.24 -7.30
C PRO A 73 4.95 6.06 -7.10
N PRO A 74 5.69 6.41 -8.18
CA PRO A 74 6.92 7.20 -8.08
C PRO A 74 6.70 8.58 -7.45
N SER A 75 5.48 9.13 -7.53
CA SER A 75 5.10 10.39 -6.88
C SER A 75 5.08 10.31 -5.34
N TRP A 76 5.29 9.12 -4.77
CA TRP A 76 5.39 8.89 -3.33
C TRP A 76 6.84 8.84 -2.84
N ASP A 77 7.81 8.91 -3.75
CA ASP A 77 9.26 8.98 -3.48
C ASP A 77 9.70 10.44 -3.24
N VAL A 78 8.99 11.16 -2.37
CA VAL A 78 9.34 12.54 -1.98
C VAL A 78 9.56 12.59 -0.47
N HIS A 79 10.86 12.69 -0.14
CA HIS A 79 11.55 12.81 1.16
C HIS A 79 11.85 11.52 1.93
#